data_AF-A0A250JM49-F1
#
_entry.id   AF-A0A250JM49-F1
#
_cell.length_a   1.000
_cell.length_b   1.000
_cell.length_c   1.000
_cell.angle_alpha   90.00
_cell.angle_beta   90.00
_cell.angle_gamma   90.00
#
_symmetry.space_group_name_H-M   'P 1'
#
loop_
_entity.id
_entity.type
_entity.pdbx_description
1 polymer ?
#
loop_
_entity_poly.entity_id
_entity_poly.type
_entity_poly.pdbx_seq_one_letter_code
_entity_poly.pdbx_strand_id
1 'polypeptide(L)'
;MSSRFNRFLHIEHPRGEKESADGPVSLRDGGRFESPGEAGALPSPAVPEAHLERFKQQGQTPLVMDDGPPSGQHFSRCIRCETENGRFAVVCTTCGADLRAPEQRAEDEKRGRERARAEEREREEMRVRQTMPAERPTWHTEEEEEGIPPVFEPSLGVGLLRRIQNPTARWLSVGGAVGLPLLLTRAGHGPLWALGMYLGVFVAASFVPSAFWMMRRRDE
;
A
#
# COMPACT_ATOMS: atom_id res chain seq x y z
N MET A 1 9.65 32.57 -16.21
CA MET A 1 9.76 31.22 -15.59
C MET A 1 8.35 30.61 -15.51
N SER A 2 7.69 30.31 -16.63
CA SER A 2 7.79 29.12 -17.52
C SER A 2 7.37 27.78 -16.88
N SER A 3 6.06 27.62 -16.73
CA SER A 3 5.25 26.43 -17.07
C SER A 3 5.95 25.07 -17.24
N ARG A 4 6.40 24.44 -16.16
CA ARG A 4 6.88 23.03 -16.19
C ARG A 4 5.92 22.00 -15.56
N PHE A 5 4.78 22.43 -15.04
CA PHE A 5 3.82 21.52 -14.38
C PHE A 5 2.61 21.10 -15.23
N ASN A 6 2.48 21.59 -16.46
CA ASN A 6 1.33 21.25 -17.34
C ASN A 6 1.43 19.89 -18.04
N ARG A 7 2.48 19.08 -17.80
CA ARG A 7 2.63 17.78 -18.49
C ARG A 7 1.70 16.69 -17.94
N PHE A 8 1.18 16.87 -16.73
CA PHE A 8 0.33 15.86 -16.09
C PHE A 8 -1.16 16.17 -16.15
N LEU A 9 -1.55 17.33 -16.70
CA LEU A 9 -2.95 17.76 -16.76
C LEU A 9 -3.78 17.04 -17.84
N HIS A 10 -3.15 16.16 -18.64
CA HIS A 10 -3.80 15.45 -19.75
C HIS A 10 -3.94 13.94 -19.53
N ILE A 11 -3.59 13.42 -18.34
CA ILE A 11 -3.68 11.97 -18.04
C ILE A 11 -5.00 11.64 -17.33
N GLU A 12 -5.66 12.61 -16.71
CA GLU A 12 -6.98 12.43 -16.13
C GLU A 12 -8.04 12.56 -17.23
N HIS A 13 -8.31 11.45 -17.93
CA HIS A 13 -9.57 11.34 -18.65
C HIS A 13 -10.71 11.44 -17.62
N PRO A 14 -11.67 12.37 -17.77
CA PRO A 14 -12.86 12.37 -16.94
C PRO A 14 -13.55 11.03 -17.14
N ARG A 15 -13.65 10.22 -16.08
CA ARG A 15 -14.60 9.10 -16.06
C ARG A 15 -15.95 9.74 -16.29
N GLY A 16 -16.54 9.49 -17.46
CA GLY A 16 -17.85 10.00 -17.81
C GLY A 16 -18.81 9.83 -16.65
N GLU A 17 -19.58 10.88 -16.38
CA GLU A 17 -20.66 10.89 -15.40
C GLU A 17 -21.50 9.64 -15.64
N LYS A 18 -21.39 8.70 -14.70
CA LYS A 18 -22.23 7.52 -14.69
C LYS A 18 -23.60 8.03 -14.29
N GLU A 19 -24.54 8.04 -15.24
CA GLU A 19 -25.96 8.30 -14.98
C GLU A 19 -26.34 7.59 -13.68
N SER A 20 -26.82 8.37 -12.71
CA SER A 20 -27.42 7.85 -11.49
C SER A 20 -28.66 7.07 -11.91
N ALA A 21 -28.50 5.77 -12.12
CA ALA A 21 -29.61 4.85 -12.16
C ALA A 21 -30.24 4.86 -10.76
N ASP A 22 -31.26 5.70 -10.59
CA ASP A 22 -32.19 5.64 -9.46
C ASP A 22 -32.91 4.28 -9.50
N GLY A 23 -32.31 3.31 -8.83
CA GLY A 23 -32.86 1.99 -8.58
C GLY A 23 -32.15 1.41 -7.35
N PRO A 24 -32.87 0.72 -6.45
CA PRO A 24 -32.26 0.18 -5.24
C PRO A 24 -31.15 -0.82 -5.61
N VAL A 25 -29.91 -0.45 -5.30
CA VAL A 25 -28.75 -1.32 -5.40
C VAL A 25 -28.90 -2.40 -4.32
N SER A 26 -29.43 -3.56 -4.71
CA SER A 26 -29.35 -4.74 -3.87
C SER A 26 -27.89 -5.15 -3.76
N LEU A 27 -27.30 -4.95 -2.58
CA LEU A 27 -26.07 -5.62 -2.15
C LEU A 27 -26.35 -7.13 -2.16
N ARG A 28 -26.12 -7.79 -3.30
CA ARG A 28 -25.99 -9.24 -3.33
C ARG A 28 -24.66 -9.57 -2.65
N ASP A 29 -24.78 -10.36 -1.59
CA ASP A 29 -23.68 -10.89 -0.79
C ASP A 29 -22.49 -11.31 -1.64
N GLY A 30 -21.32 -10.83 -1.23
CA GLY A 30 -20.04 -11.14 -1.83
C GLY A 30 -19.69 -12.61 -1.68
N GLY A 31 -19.94 -13.38 -2.72
CA GLY A 31 -19.46 -14.77 -2.87
C GLY A 31 -18.38 -14.93 -3.93
N ARG A 32 -17.58 -13.88 -4.23
CA ARG A 32 -16.62 -13.89 -5.35
C ARG A 32 -15.17 -14.20 -4.94
N PHE A 33 -14.92 -14.59 -3.69
CA PHE A 33 -13.62 -15.09 -3.28
C PHE A 33 -13.82 -16.46 -2.64
N GLU A 34 -13.70 -17.51 -3.45
CA GLU A 34 -13.54 -18.87 -2.94
C GLU A 34 -12.11 -19.01 -2.41
N SER A 35 -12.01 -19.20 -1.10
CA SER A 35 -10.81 -19.65 -0.41
C SER A 35 -10.41 -21.04 -0.93
N PRO A 36 -9.12 -21.35 -1.13
CA PRO A 36 -8.70 -22.69 -1.52
C PRO A 36 -8.75 -23.60 -0.28
N GLY A 37 -9.93 -24.09 0.04
CA GLY A 37 -10.19 -25.00 1.14
C GLY A 37 -11.39 -25.88 0.82
N GLU A 38 -11.12 -27.18 0.68
CA GLU A 38 -12.08 -28.28 0.52
C GLU A 38 -12.99 -28.22 -0.72
N ALA A 39 -12.55 -28.93 -1.77
CA ALA A 39 -13.40 -29.36 -2.88
C ALA A 39 -14.45 -30.37 -2.40
N GLY A 40 -15.46 -29.88 -1.68
CA GLY A 40 -16.71 -30.57 -1.43
C GLY A 40 -17.57 -30.52 -2.69
N ALA A 41 -17.87 -31.70 -3.22
CA ALA A 41 -18.66 -31.94 -4.42
C ALA A 41 -19.92 -31.06 -4.52
N LEU A 42 -19.87 -30.03 -5.37
CA LEU A 42 -21.04 -29.40 -5.96
C LEU A 42 -21.05 -29.68 -7.46
N PRO A 43 -22.22 -30.02 -8.05
CA PRO A 43 -22.31 -30.31 -9.47
C PRO A 43 -22.03 -29.03 -10.27
N SER A 44 -20.89 -29.02 -10.96
CA SER A 44 -20.56 -27.99 -11.94
C SER A 44 -21.67 -27.92 -13.00
N PRO A 45 -22.12 -26.72 -13.44
CA PRO A 45 -23.06 -26.61 -14.54
C PRO A 45 -22.45 -27.31 -15.76
N ALA A 46 -23.14 -28.33 -16.27
CA ALA A 46 -22.70 -29.14 -17.39
C ALA A 46 -22.45 -28.24 -18.61
N VAL A 47 -21.16 -27.97 -18.87
CA VAL A 47 -20.72 -27.33 -20.10
C VAL A 47 -21.09 -28.27 -21.25
N PRO A 48 -21.85 -27.82 -22.27
CA PRO A 48 -22.24 -28.68 -23.38
C PRO A 48 -21.01 -29.31 -24.03
N GLU A 49 -20.97 -30.65 -24.08
CA GLU A 49 -19.81 -31.43 -24.56
C GLU A 49 -19.35 -31.05 -25.98
N ALA A 50 -20.24 -30.46 -26.78
CA ALA A 50 -19.94 -29.94 -28.12
C ALA A 50 -18.86 -28.85 -28.14
N HIS A 51 -18.72 -28.04 -27.09
CA HIS A 51 -17.65 -27.04 -26.98
C HIS A 51 -16.30 -27.64 -26.56
N LEU A 52 -16.30 -28.86 -25.99
CA LEU A 52 -15.09 -29.56 -25.56
C LEU A 52 -14.51 -30.45 -26.67
N GLU A 53 -15.31 -30.87 -27.65
CA GLU A 53 -14.81 -31.68 -28.76
C GLU A 53 -13.74 -30.95 -29.60
N ARG A 54 -13.88 -29.64 -29.80
CA ARG A 54 -12.85 -28.83 -30.48
C ARG A 54 -11.50 -28.87 -29.76
N PHE A 55 -11.49 -28.94 -28.43
CA PHE A 55 -10.26 -29.03 -27.63
C PHE A 55 -9.72 -30.46 -27.55
N LYS A 56 -10.60 -31.48 -27.59
CA LYS A 56 -10.21 -32.90 -27.63
C LYS A 56 -9.61 -33.31 -28.98
N GLN A 57 -10.12 -32.79 -30.09
CA GLN A 57 -9.65 -33.14 -31.44
C GLN A 57 -8.25 -32.59 -31.76
N GLN A 58 -7.81 -31.51 -31.09
CA GLN A 58 -6.48 -30.92 -31.31
C GLN A 58 -5.37 -31.58 -30.50
N GLY A 59 -5.60 -32.79 -29.95
CA GLY A 59 -4.57 -33.59 -29.30
C GLY A 59 -3.68 -32.75 -28.40
N GLN A 60 -4.30 -32.00 -27.47
CA GLN A 60 -3.57 -31.16 -26.54
C GLN A 60 -2.57 -32.05 -25.81
N THR A 61 -1.33 -32.07 -26.28
CA THR A 61 -0.19 -32.58 -25.53
C THR A 61 -0.28 -31.88 -24.18
N PRO A 62 -0.48 -32.63 -23.08
CA PRO A 62 -0.55 -32.02 -21.76
C PRO A 62 0.66 -31.10 -21.62
N LEU A 63 0.44 -29.83 -21.26
CA LEU A 63 1.56 -28.96 -20.92
C LEU A 63 2.24 -29.63 -19.73
N VAL A 64 3.37 -30.29 -19.98
CA VAL A 64 4.18 -30.92 -18.96
C VAL A 64 4.76 -29.76 -18.14
N MET A 65 4.20 -29.56 -16.96
CA MET A 65 4.81 -28.70 -15.96
C MET A 65 6.10 -29.40 -15.55
N ASP A 66 7.23 -28.76 -15.83
CA ASP A 66 8.52 -29.29 -15.44
C ASP A 66 8.70 -29.07 -13.94
N ASP A 67 8.57 -30.12 -13.14
CA ASP A 67 8.79 -30.13 -11.69
C ASP A 67 10.28 -29.98 -11.32
N GLY A 68 11.13 -29.64 -12.30
CA GLY A 68 12.53 -29.38 -12.11
C GLY A 68 12.78 -28.30 -11.06
N PRO A 69 13.87 -28.43 -10.27
CA PRO A 69 14.18 -27.49 -9.19
C PRO A 69 14.21 -26.04 -9.71
N PRO A 70 13.59 -25.09 -8.99
CA PRO A 70 13.47 -23.69 -9.44
C PRO A 70 14.82 -23.02 -9.67
N SER A 71 15.89 -23.52 -9.03
CA SER A 71 17.27 -23.03 -9.12
C SER A 71 17.93 -23.22 -10.49
N GLY A 72 17.25 -23.81 -11.48
CA GLY A 72 17.77 -24.01 -12.84
C GLY A 72 16.95 -23.35 -13.96
N GLN A 73 15.87 -22.63 -13.64
CA GLN A 73 14.91 -22.15 -14.63
C GLN A 73 15.28 -20.76 -15.19
N HIS A 74 16.50 -20.60 -15.70
CA HIS A 74 16.92 -19.33 -16.31
C HIS A 74 16.64 -19.30 -17.82
N PHE A 75 16.34 -18.09 -18.31
CA PHE A 75 16.18 -17.79 -19.73
C PHE A 75 17.56 -17.67 -20.38
N SER A 76 17.77 -18.31 -21.53
CA SER A 76 19.04 -18.25 -22.27
C SER A 76 19.17 -16.91 -22.97
N ARG A 77 20.34 -16.27 -22.87
CA ARG A 77 20.58 -14.94 -23.47
C ARG A 77 21.58 -15.05 -24.60
N CYS A 78 21.15 -14.78 -25.83
CA CYS A 78 21.96 -14.99 -27.01
C CYS A 78 23.30 -14.22 -26.92
N ILE A 79 24.44 -14.88 -27.16
CA ILE A 79 25.76 -14.21 -27.13
C ILE A 79 25.95 -13.21 -28.26
N ARG A 80 25.18 -13.32 -29.36
CA ARG A 80 25.31 -12.45 -30.54
C ARG A 80 24.52 -11.15 -30.43
N CYS A 81 23.27 -11.24 -30.00
CA CYS A 81 22.35 -10.09 -29.96
C CYS A 81 21.87 -9.74 -28.55
N GLU A 82 22.36 -10.47 -27.55
CA GLU A 82 22.05 -10.26 -26.13
C GLU A 82 20.55 -10.29 -25.76
N THR A 83 19.70 -10.79 -26.64
CA THR A 83 18.27 -10.93 -26.36
C THR A 83 18.03 -12.18 -25.54
N GLU A 84 17.16 -12.07 -24.52
CA GLU A 84 16.69 -13.20 -23.72
C GLU A 84 15.64 -14.01 -24.50
N ASN A 85 15.78 -15.33 -24.45
CA ASN A 85 14.88 -16.26 -25.14
C ASN A 85 14.24 -17.20 -24.13
N GLY A 86 13.11 -17.79 -24.53
CA GLY A 86 12.43 -18.80 -23.71
C GLY A 86 13.38 -19.94 -23.32
N ARG A 87 13.17 -20.53 -22.14
CA ARG A 87 13.98 -21.62 -21.58
C ARG A 87 14.23 -22.78 -22.56
N PHE A 88 13.24 -23.09 -23.41
CA PHE A 88 13.29 -24.19 -24.37
C PHE A 88 13.61 -23.74 -25.81
N ALA A 89 13.95 -22.46 -26.01
CA ALA A 89 14.26 -21.94 -27.33
C ALA A 89 15.53 -22.60 -27.89
N VAL A 90 15.42 -23.18 -29.08
CA VAL A 90 16.56 -23.75 -29.80
C VAL A 90 17.29 -22.68 -30.60
N VAL A 91 16.57 -21.65 -31.03
CA VAL A 91 17.08 -20.58 -31.91
C VAL A 91 16.68 -19.25 -31.32
N CYS A 92 17.55 -18.24 -31.45
CA CYS A 92 17.24 -16.89 -31.02
C CYS A 92 16.13 -16.29 -31.90
N THR A 93 15.06 -15.81 -31.25
CA THR A 93 13.90 -15.21 -31.93
C THR A 93 14.23 -13.91 -32.67
N THR A 94 15.34 -13.26 -32.31
CA THR A 94 15.74 -11.96 -32.86
C THR A 94 16.77 -12.09 -33.99
N CYS A 95 17.85 -12.85 -33.79
CA CYS A 95 18.95 -12.93 -34.77
C CYS A 95 19.12 -14.30 -35.44
N GLY A 96 18.29 -15.29 -35.10
CA GLY A 96 18.37 -16.63 -35.70
C GLY A 96 19.58 -17.46 -35.28
N ALA A 97 20.35 -17.03 -34.27
CA ALA A 97 21.50 -17.79 -33.77
C ALA A 97 21.06 -19.09 -33.09
N ASP A 98 21.83 -20.17 -33.27
CA ASP A 98 21.61 -21.45 -32.60
C ASP A 98 21.96 -21.34 -31.10
N LEU A 99 20.95 -21.48 -30.25
CA LEU A 99 21.10 -21.40 -28.80
C LEU A 99 21.66 -22.70 -28.19
N ARG A 100 21.73 -23.79 -28.96
CA ARG A 100 22.32 -25.07 -28.55
C ARG A 100 23.81 -25.18 -28.88
N ALA A 101 24.40 -24.17 -29.52
CA ALA A 101 25.83 -24.12 -29.78
C ALA A 101 26.63 -24.32 -28.47
N PRO A 102 27.77 -25.05 -28.49
CA PRO A 102 28.54 -25.31 -27.28
C PRO A 102 29.07 -24.03 -26.63
N GLU A 103 29.45 -23.04 -27.43
CA GLU A 103 29.89 -21.71 -26.96
C GLU A 103 28.77 -20.97 -26.22
N GLN A 104 27.55 -20.98 -26.77
CA GLN A 104 26.38 -20.38 -26.14
C GLN A 104 26.08 -21.06 -24.79
N ARG A 105 26.10 -22.40 -24.75
CA ARG A 105 25.85 -23.16 -23.52
C ARG A 105 26.88 -22.88 -22.44
N ALA A 106 28.16 -22.76 -22.81
CA ALA A 106 29.23 -22.44 -21.87
C ALA A 106 29.05 -21.04 -21.24
N GLU A 107 28.63 -20.04 -22.05
CA GLU A 107 28.34 -18.69 -21.55
C GLU A 107 27.08 -18.63 -20.70
N ASP A 108 26.01 -19.31 -21.10
CA ASP A 108 24.79 -19.37 -20.28
C ASP A 108 25.05 -20.08 -18.95
N GLU A 109 25.84 -21.16 -18.93
CA GLU A 109 26.25 -21.84 -17.70
C GLU A 109 27.13 -20.93 -16.82
N LYS A 110 28.06 -20.18 -17.43
CA LYS A 110 28.87 -19.18 -16.71
C LYS A 110 27.99 -18.12 -16.05
N ARG A 111 27.03 -17.54 -16.77
CA ARG A 111 26.07 -16.59 -16.20
C ARG A 111 25.20 -17.20 -15.12
N GLY A 112 24.77 -18.46 -15.29
CA GLY A 112 24.03 -19.20 -14.27
C GLY A 112 24.83 -19.31 -12.96
N ARG A 113 26.12 -19.65 -13.05
CA ARG A 113 27.03 -19.70 -11.89
C ARG A 113 27.23 -18.34 -11.23
N GLU A 114 27.36 -17.28 -12.02
CA GLU A 114 27.51 -15.90 -11.49
C GLU A 114 26.24 -15.45 -10.75
N ARG A 115 25.05 -15.71 -11.29
CA ARG A 115 23.77 -15.40 -10.64
C ARG A 115 23.59 -16.18 -9.34
N ALA A 116 23.87 -17.49 -9.35
CA ALA A 116 23.78 -18.31 -8.14
C ALA A 116 24.68 -17.78 -7.01
N ARG A 117 25.90 -17.34 -7.34
CA ARG A 117 26.81 -16.71 -6.37
C ARG A 117 26.31 -15.35 -5.88
N ALA A 118 25.68 -14.56 -6.74
CA ALA A 118 25.09 -13.28 -6.36
C ALA A 118 23.89 -13.48 -5.41
N GLU A 119 23.01 -14.44 -5.71
CA GLU A 119 21.88 -14.79 -4.85
C GLU A 119 22.33 -15.33 -3.48
N GLU A 120 23.39 -16.13 -3.44
CA GLU A 120 23.97 -16.61 -2.17
C GLU A 120 24.50 -15.46 -1.32
N ARG A 121 25.23 -14.51 -1.93
CA ARG A 121 25.70 -13.30 -1.24
C ARG A 121 24.54 -12.45 -0.75
N GLU A 122 23.52 -12.22 -1.56
CA GLU A 122 22.34 -11.44 -1.15
C GLU A 122 21.61 -12.12 0.03
N ARG A 123 21.49 -13.46 0.01
CA ARG A 123 20.92 -14.21 1.14
C ARG A 123 21.77 -14.09 2.40
N GLU A 124 23.09 -14.12 2.27
CA GLU A 124 23.99 -13.91 3.39
C GLU A 124 23.89 -12.49 3.94
N GLU A 125 23.89 -11.47 3.08
CA GLU A 125 23.70 -10.06 3.45
C GLU A 125 22.35 -9.84 4.15
N MET A 126 21.28 -10.44 3.64
CA MET A 126 19.96 -10.39 4.27
C MET A 126 19.93 -11.09 5.63
N ARG A 127 20.62 -12.23 5.78
CA ARG A 127 20.77 -12.90 7.08
C ARG A 127 21.54 -12.04 8.07
N VAL A 128 22.68 -11.48 7.67
CA VAL A 128 23.47 -10.58 8.51
C VAL A 128 22.64 -9.37 8.92
N ARG A 129 21.90 -8.76 7.99
CA ARG A 129 21.01 -7.63 8.25
C ARG A 129 19.85 -7.97 9.20
N GLN A 130 19.34 -9.20 9.17
CA GLN A 130 18.33 -9.66 10.12
C GLN A 130 18.91 -9.95 11.52
N THR A 131 20.17 -10.37 11.61
CA THR A 131 20.84 -10.66 12.89
C THR A 131 21.48 -9.45 13.55
N MET A 132 21.83 -8.42 12.78
CA MET A 132 22.21 -7.13 13.33
C MET A 132 20.97 -6.53 14.00
N PRO A 133 21.01 -6.13 15.28
CA PRO A 133 19.93 -5.31 15.82
C PRO A 133 19.85 -4.11 14.89
N ALA A 134 18.66 -3.86 14.34
CA ALA A 134 18.45 -2.70 13.50
C ALA A 134 18.90 -1.47 14.31
N GLU A 135 20.11 -0.98 14.05
CA GLU A 135 20.45 0.41 14.32
C GLU A 135 19.46 1.17 13.48
N ARG A 136 18.30 1.47 14.09
CA ARG A 136 17.30 2.35 13.53
C ARG A 136 18.10 3.60 13.19
N PRO A 137 18.30 3.94 11.90
CA PRO A 137 18.78 5.26 11.61
C PRO A 137 17.74 6.18 12.22
N THR A 138 18.16 6.97 13.20
CA THR A 138 17.37 8.00 13.88
C THR A 138 17.09 9.12 12.90
N TRP A 139 16.43 8.82 11.79
CA TRP A 139 15.60 9.79 11.12
C TRP A 139 14.43 10.00 12.07
N HIS A 140 14.54 11.04 12.89
CA HIS A 140 13.40 11.62 13.59
C HIS A 140 12.38 12.08 12.54
N THR A 141 11.55 11.17 12.06
CA THR A 141 10.22 11.49 11.57
C THR A 141 9.30 11.42 12.77
N GLU A 142 8.87 12.59 13.26
CA GLU A 142 7.95 12.79 14.39
C GLU A 142 6.54 12.18 14.18
N GLU A 143 6.37 11.21 13.27
CA GLU A 143 5.04 10.69 12.87
C GLU A 143 4.89 9.16 12.98
N GLU A 144 5.88 8.42 13.48
CA GLU A 144 5.78 6.94 13.56
C GLU A 144 6.15 6.36 14.93
N GLU A 145 5.53 6.93 15.97
CA GLU A 145 5.18 6.26 17.23
C GLU A 145 3.65 6.50 17.33
N GLU A 146 2.76 5.53 17.16
CA GLU A 146 2.59 4.35 17.99
C GLU A 146 1.55 3.42 17.33
N GLY A 147 1.88 2.14 17.19
CA GLY A 147 0.92 1.04 17.13
C GLY A 147 0.27 0.77 18.50
N ILE A 148 -0.04 1.83 19.24
CA ILE A 148 -0.92 1.79 20.40
C ILE A 148 -2.31 2.04 19.82
N PRO A 149 -3.34 1.21 20.11
CA PRO A 149 -4.70 1.54 19.71
C PRO A 149 -4.98 2.97 20.17
N PRO A 150 -5.59 3.85 19.38
CA PRO A 150 -5.84 5.23 19.79
C PRO A 150 -6.84 5.23 20.94
N VAL A 151 -6.37 5.02 22.17
CA VAL A 151 -7.16 5.13 23.40
C VAL A 151 -7.48 6.61 23.65
N PHE A 152 -6.71 7.51 23.05
CA PHE A 152 -7.01 8.93 23.04
C PHE A 152 -7.69 9.31 21.74
N GLU A 153 -9.03 9.31 21.77
CA GLU A 153 -9.80 10.12 20.84
C GLU A 153 -9.23 11.55 20.88
N PRO A 154 -8.75 12.09 19.75
CA PRO A 154 -8.18 13.42 19.73
C PRO A 154 -9.27 14.39 20.22
N SER A 155 -8.98 15.13 21.29
CA SER A 155 -9.91 16.12 21.82
C SER A 155 -10.26 17.13 20.72
N LEU A 156 -11.48 17.68 20.79
CA LEU A 156 -12.02 18.58 19.76
C LEU A 156 -11.05 19.73 19.44
N GLY A 157 -10.36 20.25 20.46
CA GLY A 157 -9.32 21.28 20.27
C GLY A 157 -8.12 20.81 19.45
N VAL A 158 -7.63 19.60 19.69
CA VAL A 158 -6.49 19.01 18.96
C VAL A 158 -6.89 18.66 17.51
N GLY A 159 -8.10 18.16 17.29
CA GLY A 159 -8.63 17.91 15.96
C GLY A 159 -8.73 19.17 15.11
N LEU A 160 -9.20 20.28 15.71
CA LEU A 160 -9.30 21.57 15.02
C LEU A 160 -7.91 22.16 14.69
N LEU A 161 -6.96 22.06 15.63
CA LEU A 161 -5.58 22.53 15.44
C LEU A 161 -4.84 21.76 14.34
N ARG A 162 -5.11 20.46 14.17
CA ARG A 162 -4.53 19.65 13.08
C ARG A 162 -5.01 20.06 11.70
N ARG A 163 -6.20 20.67 11.58
CA ARG A 163 -6.74 21.12 10.28
C ARG A 163 -6.04 22.38 9.76
N ILE A 164 -5.34 23.11 10.62
CA ILE A 164 -4.63 24.34 10.27
C ILE A 164 -3.20 23.97 9.83
N GLN A 165 -2.99 23.90 8.51
CA GLN A 165 -1.67 23.55 7.93
C GLN A 165 -0.62 24.65 8.13
N ASN A 166 -1.04 25.91 8.25
CA ASN A 166 -0.13 27.03 8.38
C ASN A 166 0.35 27.19 9.84
N PRO A 167 1.66 27.08 10.13
CA PRO A 167 2.17 27.14 11.50
C PRO A 167 1.91 28.49 12.17
N THR A 168 1.91 29.61 11.42
CA THR A 168 1.66 30.93 12.02
C THR A 168 0.20 31.08 12.43
N ALA A 169 -0.73 30.60 11.60
CA ALA A 169 -2.16 30.56 11.93
C ALA A 169 -2.43 29.66 13.15
N ARG A 170 -1.70 28.55 13.26
CA ARG A 170 -1.78 27.65 14.42
C ARG A 170 -1.32 28.35 15.69
N TRP A 171 -0.17 29.01 15.69
CA TRP A 171 0.32 29.78 16.84
C TRP A 171 -0.61 30.94 17.21
N LEU A 172 -1.16 31.66 16.23
CA LEU A 172 -2.13 32.73 16.48
C LEU A 172 -3.43 32.19 17.10
N SER A 173 -3.91 31.03 16.66
CA SER A 173 -5.12 30.41 17.22
C SER A 173 -4.92 29.98 18.68
N VAL A 174 -3.77 29.38 19.01
CA VAL A 174 -3.42 28.99 20.38
C VAL A 174 -3.24 30.23 21.25
N GLY A 175 -2.50 31.22 20.76
CA GLY A 175 -2.29 32.50 21.44
C GLY A 175 -3.59 33.25 21.69
N GLY A 176 -4.53 33.25 20.74
CA GLY A 176 -5.86 33.84 20.91
C GLY A 176 -6.73 33.08 21.91
N ALA A 177 -6.77 31.75 21.80
CA ALA A 177 -7.58 30.90 22.67
C ALA A 177 -7.17 30.99 24.15
N VAL A 178 -5.87 31.18 24.44
CA VAL A 178 -5.36 31.34 25.81
C VAL A 178 -5.31 32.81 26.23
N GLY A 179 -4.85 33.68 25.33
CA GLY A 179 -4.63 35.10 25.61
C GLY A 179 -5.92 35.89 25.80
N LEU A 180 -6.99 35.58 25.07
CA LEU A 180 -8.27 36.28 25.19
C LEU A 180 -8.93 36.08 26.57
N PRO A 181 -9.09 34.83 27.09
CA PRO A 181 -9.56 34.63 28.46
C PRO A 181 -8.67 35.34 29.50
N LEU A 182 -7.35 35.25 29.35
CA LEU A 182 -6.41 35.85 30.29
C LEU A 182 -6.50 37.39 30.30
N LEU A 183 -6.66 38.00 29.13
CA LEU A 183 -6.84 39.43 28.99
C LEU A 183 -8.18 39.89 29.57
N LEU A 184 -9.25 39.14 29.33
CA LEU A 184 -10.58 39.43 29.89
C LEU A 184 -10.61 39.28 31.42
N THR A 185 -9.92 38.30 31.99
CA THR A 185 -9.84 38.14 33.46
C THR A 185 -8.93 39.18 34.10
N ARG A 186 -7.88 39.65 33.40
CA ARG A 186 -6.94 40.64 33.95
C ARG A 186 -7.41 42.08 33.82
N ALA A 187 -8.09 42.43 32.72
CA ALA A 187 -8.54 43.79 32.43
C ALA A 187 -10.06 44.00 32.67
N GLY A 188 -10.84 42.91 32.73
CA GLY A 188 -12.28 42.97 32.93
C GLY A 188 -12.67 43.21 34.39
N HIS A 189 -13.70 44.03 34.58
CA HIS A 189 -14.31 44.29 35.88
C HIS A 189 -15.77 43.82 35.79
N GLY A 190 -16.31 43.23 36.87
CA GLY A 190 -17.69 42.75 36.90
C GLY A 190 -17.98 41.64 35.87
N PRO A 191 -18.96 41.79 34.96
CA PRO A 191 -19.42 40.71 34.09
C PRO A 191 -18.36 40.23 33.08
N LEU A 192 -17.42 41.09 32.67
CA LEU A 192 -16.35 40.73 31.75
C LEU A 192 -15.34 39.76 32.38
N TRP A 193 -15.10 39.87 33.68
CA TRP A 193 -14.25 38.95 34.42
C TRP A 193 -14.86 37.54 34.43
N ALA A 194 -16.16 37.46 34.73
CA ALA A 194 -16.90 36.20 34.70
C ALA A 194 -16.88 35.58 33.30
N LEU A 195 -17.08 36.39 32.25
CA LEU A 195 -16.99 35.92 30.87
C LEU A 195 -15.60 35.35 30.55
N GLY A 196 -14.52 36.01 30.99
CA GLY A 196 -13.16 35.52 30.82
C GLY A 196 -12.92 34.18 31.52
N MET A 197 -13.44 34.01 32.75
CA MET A 197 -13.39 32.74 33.48
C MET A 197 -14.15 31.63 32.75
N TYR A 198 -15.38 31.90 32.28
CA TYR A 198 -16.15 30.92 31.51
C TYR A 198 -15.45 30.52 30.22
N LEU A 199 -14.89 31.48 29.48
CA LEU A 199 -14.14 31.19 28.25
C LEU A 199 -12.90 30.34 28.55
N GLY A 200 -12.18 30.64 29.63
CA GLY A 200 -11.01 29.87 30.07
C GLY A 200 -11.35 28.42 30.41
N VAL A 201 -12.43 28.21 31.18
CA VAL A 201 -12.93 26.86 31.51
C VAL A 201 -13.37 26.12 30.24
N PHE A 202 -14.05 26.80 29.32
CA PHE A 202 -14.50 26.20 28.06
C PHE A 202 -13.31 25.76 27.19
N VAL A 203 -12.30 26.62 27.05
CA VAL A 203 -11.07 26.28 26.31
C VAL A 203 -10.38 25.10 26.99
N ALA A 204 -10.18 25.12 28.30
CA ALA A 204 -9.58 24.00 29.03
C ALA A 204 -10.35 22.69 28.84
N ALA A 205 -11.68 22.72 28.95
CA ALA A 205 -12.55 21.57 28.76
C ALA A 205 -12.48 21.00 27.33
N SER A 206 -12.27 21.85 26.31
CA SER A 206 -12.14 21.41 24.91
C SER A 206 -10.87 20.60 24.63
N PHE A 207 -9.87 20.67 25.50
CA PHE A 207 -8.64 19.86 25.43
C PHE A 207 -8.73 18.57 26.25
N VAL A 208 -9.70 18.45 27.16
CA VAL A 208 -9.95 17.21 27.91
C VAL A 208 -10.53 16.16 26.95
N PRO A 209 -9.98 14.95 26.89
CA PRO A 209 -10.52 13.87 26.07
C PRO A 209 -11.99 13.58 26.40
N SER A 210 -12.83 13.41 25.39
CA SER A 210 -14.24 12.99 25.50
C SER A 210 -14.43 11.74 26.36
N ALA A 211 -13.45 10.82 26.32
CA ALA A 211 -13.43 9.62 27.13
C ALA A 211 -13.52 9.90 28.65
N PHE A 212 -12.91 11.00 29.13
CA PHE A 212 -12.96 11.38 30.55
C PHE A 212 -14.38 11.77 30.99
N TRP A 213 -15.16 12.38 30.10
CA TRP A 213 -16.55 12.74 30.36
C TRP A 213 -17.48 11.53 30.32
N MET A 214 -17.19 10.54 29.47
CA MET A 214 -17.98 9.32 29.35
C MET A 214 -17.72 8.31 30.48
N MET A 215 -16.49 8.24 31.01
CA MET A 215 -16.14 7.29 32.06
C MET A 215 -16.88 7.58 33.38
N ARG A 216 -17.14 8.86 33.68
CA ARG A 216 -17.82 9.28 34.92
C ARG A 216 -19.31 8.91 34.98
N ARG A 217 -19.95 8.55 33.86
CA ARG A 217 -21.38 8.17 33.80
C ARG A 217 -21.65 6.68 34.02
N ARG A 218 -20.62 5.84 34.15
CA ARG A 218 -20.76 4.39 34.35
C ARG A 218 -20.74 3.96 35.82
N ASP A 219 -20.38 4.86 36.73
CA ASP A 219 -20.24 4.57 38.17
C ASP A 219 -21.39 5.14 39.02
N GLU A 220 -22.45 5.67 38.40
CA GLU A 220 -23.73 6.08 39.03
C GLU A 220 -24.87 5.19 38.52
#